data_AF-A0A382KPS6-F1
#
_entry.id   AF-A0A382KPS6-F1
#
_cell.length_a   1.000
_cell.length_b   1.000
_cell.length_c   1.000
_cell.angle_alpha   90.00
_cell.angle_beta   90.00
_cell.angle_gamma   90.00
#
_symmetry.space_group_name_H-M   'P 1'
#
loop_
_entity.id
_entity.type
_entity.pdbx_description
1 polymer ?
#
loop_
_entity_poly.entity_id
_entity_poly.type
_entity_poly.pdbx_seq_one_letter_code
_entity_poly.pdbx_strand_id
1 'polypeptide(L)' 'MKPRSAKNKGKRLQNKIRDLILEKFNSKLELDDVRSITMGDSGEDILLSPAARRVFPFSVECKNQEKLNIWSALEQ' A
#
# COMPACT_ATOMS: atom_id res chain seq x y z
N MET A 1 8.27 5.17 19.54
CA MET A 1 8.77 5.73 18.25
C MET A 1 8.23 7.14 18.08
N LYS A 2 9.03 8.12 17.63
CA LYS A 2 8.53 9.49 17.39
C LYS A 2 7.46 9.48 16.29
N PRO A 3 6.39 10.30 16.35
CA PRO A 3 5.31 10.30 15.35
C PRO A 3 5.81 10.44 13.90
N ARG A 4 6.81 11.30 13.67
CA ARG A 4 7.45 11.48 12.35
C ARG A 4 8.12 10.20 11.85
N SER A 5 8.83 9.48 12.72
CA SER A 5 9.47 8.22 12.37
C SER A 5 8.46 7.13 12.03
N ALA A 6 7.32 7.11 12.74
CA ALA A 6 6.22 6.20 12.47
C ALA A 6 5.63 6.41 11.06
N LYS A 7 5.32 7.67 10.73
CA LYS A 7 4.80 8.05 9.41
C LYS A 7 5.79 7.69 8.29
N ASN A 8 7.09 7.94 8.50
CA ASN A 8 8.12 7.55 7.53
C ASN A 8 8.23 6.03 7.35
N LYS A 9 8.08 5.24 8.42
CA LYS A 9 8.05 3.76 8.36
C LYS A 9 6.85 3.28 7.53
N GLY A 10 5.67 3.86 7.74
CA GLY A 10 4.47 3.58 6.94
C GLY A 10 4.65 3.93 5.47
N LYS A 11 5.13 5.15 5.17
CA LYS A 11 5.35 5.59 3.78
C LYS A 11 6.33 4.71 3.01
N ARG A 12 7.39 4.24 3.68
CA ARG A 12 8.34 3.29 3.09
C ARG A 12 7.69 1.95 2.74
N LEU A 13 6.79 1.44 3.60
CA LEU A 13 6.04 0.22 3.30
C LEU A 13 5.12 0.41 2.10
N GLN A 14 4.31 1.48 2.08
CA GLN A 14 3.42 1.78 0.96
C GLN A 14 4.19 1.88 -0.37
N ASN A 15 5.33 2.60 -0.39
CA ASN A 15 6.16 2.69 -1.58
C ASN A 15 6.71 1.32 -2.01
N LYS A 16 7.15 0.49 -1.06
CA LYS A 16 7.62 -0.87 -1.36
C LYS A 16 6.52 -1.72 -1.98
N ILE A 17 5.29 -1.64 -1.47
CA ILE A 17 4.16 -2.39 -2.02
C ILE A 17 3.80 -1.90 -3.43
N ARG A 18 3.76 -0.58 -3.66
CA ARG A 18 3.61 0.01 -5.00
C ARG A 18 4.65 -0.57 -5.97
N ASP A 19 5.92 -0.54 -5.57
CA ASP A 19 7.02 -0.99 -6.42
C ASP A 19 6.92 -2.50 -6.71
N LEU A 20 6.51 -3.31 -5.74
CA LEU A 20 6.27 -4.75 -5.93
C LEU A 20 5.11 -5.04 -6.89
N ILE A 21 4.02 -4.28 -6.82
CA ILE A 21 2.90 -4.45 -7.75
C ILE A 21 3.36 -4.11 -9.17
N LEU A 22 4.07 -2.99 -9.34
CA LEU A 22 4.62 -2.61 -10.64
C LEU A 22 5.64 -3.63 -11.16
N GLU A 23 6.50 -4.17 -10.30
CA GLU A 23 7.48 -5.21 -10.67
C GLU A 23 6.79 -6.49 -11.16
N LYS A 24 5.75 -6.95 -10.45
CA LYS A 24 5.05 -8.20 -10.79
C LYS A 24 4.14 -8.09 -12.00
N PHE A 25 3.65 -6.88 -12.30
CA PHE A 25 2.72 -6.63 -13.40
C PHE A 25 3.29 -5.68 -14.46
N ASN A 26 4.63 -5.60 -14.57
CA ASN A 26 5.35 -4.71 -15.48
C ASN A 26 4.97 -4.82 -16.97
N SER A 27 4.41 -5.95 -17.38
CA SER A 27 3.97 -6.22 -18.76
C SER A 27 2.57 -5.67 -19.07
N LYS A 28 1.82 -5.27 -18.04
CA LYS A 28 0.42 -4.85 -18.15
C LYS A 28 0.12 -3.49 -17.51
N LEU A 29 1.01 -2.97 -16.66
CA LEU A 29 0.81 -1.74 -15.91
C LEU A 29 1.94 -0.75 -16.17
N GLU A 30 1.56 0.50 -16.35
CA GLU A 30 2.48 1.63 -16.42
C GLU A 30 2.77 2.17 -15.01
N LEU A 31 3.84 2.97 -14.88
CA LEU A 31 4.26 3.55 -13.60
C LEU A 31 3.15 4.37 -12.91
N ASP A 32 2.31 5.05 -13.69
CA ASP A 32 1.23 5.89 -13.17
C ASP A 32 -0.02 5.12 -12.75
N ASP A 33 -0.11 3.82 -13.09
CA ASP A 33 -1.27 3.00 -12.77
C ASP A 33 -1.35 2.63 -11.28
N VAL A 34 -0.23 2.71 -10.55
CA VAL A 34 -0.13 2.35 -9.13
C VAL A 34 0.56 3.47 -8.35
N ARG A 35 -0.15 4.08 -7.41
CA ARG A 35 0.36 5.20 -6.60
C ARG A 35 0.11 4.98 -5.11
N SER A 36 1.00 5.48 -4.26
CA SER A 36 0.77 5.48 -2.81
C SER A 36 0.11 6.79 -2.37
N ILE A 37 -0.87 6.73 -1.46
CA ILE A 37 -1.53 7.94 -0.95
C ILE A 37 -0.60 8.80 -0.10
N THR A 38 -1.00 10.05 0.12
CA THR A 38 -0.34 10.88 1.12
C THR A 38 -0.71 10.37 2.51
N MET A 39 0.25 10.34 3.43
CA MET A 39 -0.01 9.86 4.80
C MET A 39 -1.08 10.73 5.47
N GLY A 40 -2.18 10.11 5.91
CA GLY A 40 -3.30 10.80 6.57
C GLY A 40 -4.46 11.16 5.63
N ASP A 41 -4.37 10.78 4.37
CA ASP A 41 -5.51 10.82 3.44
C ASP A 41 -6.47 9.65 3.71
N SER A 42 -7.74 9.80 3.34
CA SER A 42 -8.76 8.78 3.54
C SER A 42 -8.86 7.82 2.35
N GLY A 43 -8.97 6.52 2.59
CA GLY A 43 -9.18 5.51 1.55
C GLY A 43 -8.13 4.41 1.57
N GLU A 44 -7.94 3.76 0.41
CA GLU A 44 -6.95 2.69 0.22
C GLU A 44 -5.53 3.25 0.26
N ASP A 45 -4.59 2.51 0.88
CA ASP A 45 -3.18 2.95 0.97
C ASP A 45 -2.48 3.03 -0.40
N ILE A 46 -2.92 2.21 -1.34
CA ILE A 46 -2.43 2.16 -2.73
C ILE A 46 -3.59 2.47 -3.67
N LEU A 47 -3.47 3.56 -4.42
CA LEU A 47 -4.40 3.94 -5.47
C LEU A 47 -4.05 3.19 -6.76
N LEU A 48 -5.04 2.52 -7.30
CA LEU A 48 -4.96 1.76 -8.53
C LEU A 48 -5.82 2.42 -9.60
N SER A 49 -5.28 2.56 -10.81
CA SER A 49 -6.06 2.96 -11.98
C SER A 49 -7.12 1.90 -12.33
N PRO A 50 -8.11 2.24 -13.17
CA PRO A 50 -9.07 1.25 -13.65
C PRO A 50 -8.42 0.05 -14.36
N ALA A 51 -7.28 0.25 -15.03
CA ALA A 51 -6.52 -0.83 -15.65
C ALA A 51 -5.84 -1.72 -14.60
N ALA A 52 -5.19 -1.10 -13.61
CA ALA A 52 -4.60 -1.83 -12.49
C ALA A 52 -5.63 -2.65 -11.70
N ARG A 53 -6.83 -2.11 -11.45
CA ARG A 53 -7.89 -2.84 -10.74
C ARG A 53 -8.40 -4.07 -11.48
N ARG A 54 -8.32 -4.11 -12.82
CA ARG A 54 -8.69 -5.31 -13.61
C ARG A 54 -7.66 -6.42 -13.48
N VAL A 55 -6.39 -6.07 -13.35
CA VAL A 55 -5.28 -7.03 -13.23
C VAL A 55 -5.09 -7.46 -11.77
N PHE A 56 -5.26 -6.52 -10.85
CA PHE A 56 -5.10 -6.68 -9.41
C PHE A 56 -6.36 -6.16 -8.70
N PRO A 57 -7.41 -7.00 -8.55
CA PRO A 57 -8.70 -6.61 -8.00
C PRO A 57 -8.72 -6.68 -6.46
N PHE A 58 -7.71 -6.11 -5.80
CA PHE A 58 -7.62 -6.10 -4.34
C PHE A 58 -7.46 -4.67 -3.81
N SER A 59 -8.13 -4.36 -2.71
CA SER A 59 -7.91 -3.15 -1.92
C SER A 59 -6.75 -3.40 -0.95
N VAL A 60 -5.74 -2.52 -0.99
CA VAL A 60 -4.48 -2.72 -0.26
C VAL A 60 -4.44 -1.79 0.95
N GLU A 61 -4.22 -2.39 2.13
CA GLU A 61 -3.93 -1.71 3.39
C GLU A 61 -2.54 -2.17 3.88
N CYS A 62 -1.69 -1.22 4.25
CA CYS A 62 -0.28 -1.42 4.60
C CYS A 62 -0.05 -1.23 6.10
N LYS A 63 0.13 -2.33 6.84
CA LYS A 63 0.50 -2.29 8.27
C LYS A 63 1.92 -2.80 8.47
N ASN A 64 2.77 -1.98 9.12
CA ASN A 64 4.15 -2.34 9.44
C ASN A 64 4.34 -2.52 10.96
N GLN A 65 3.93 -3.68 11.47
CA GLN A 65 4.01 -4.04 12.89
C GLN A 65 5.13 -5.05 13.14
N GLU A 66 5.74 -5.01 14.33
CA GLU A 66 6.83 -5.94 14.72
C GLU A 66 6.30 -7.29 15.20
N LYS A 67 5.06 -7.32 15.69
CA LYS A 67 4.37 -8.51 16.16
C LYS A 67 2.96 -8.50 15.56
N LEU A 68 2.49 -9.65 15.11
CA LEU A 68 1.14 -9.83 14.60
C LEU A 68 0.24 -10.32 15.74
N ASN A 69 -0.80 -9.55 16.07
CA ASN A 69 -1.93 -10.05 16.84
C ASN A 69 -3.07 -10.34 15.87
N ILE A 70 -3.46 -11.61 15.78
CA ILE A 70 -4.45 -12.09 14.81
C ILE A 70 -5.80 -11.40 15.02
N TRP A 71 -6.28 -11.33 16.26
CA TRP A 71 -7.59 -10.77 16.56
C TRP A 71 -7.65 -9.28 16.24
N SER A 72 -6.66 -8.50 16.70
CA SER A 72 -6.58 -7.07 16.42
C SER A 72 -6.35 -6.74 14.94
N ALA A 73 -5.76 -7.68 14.17
CA ALA A 73 -5.56 -7.50 12.73
C ALA A 73 -6.85 -7.65 11.92
N LEU A 74 -7.82 -8.44 12.41
CA LEU A 74 -9.11 -8.63 11.74
C LEU A 74 -10.10 -7.48 11.95
N GLU A 75 -9.85 -6.61 12.94
CA GLU A 75 -10.69 -5.44 13.28
C GLU A 75 -10.27 -4.15 12.57
N GLN A 76 -9.24 -4.19 11.71
CA GLN A 76 -8.61 -3.01 11.08
C GLN A 76 -9.42 -2.40 9.94
#